data_AF-A0A497FYV3-F1
#
_entry.id   AF-A0A497FYV3-F1
#
_cell.length_a   1.000
_cell.length_b   1.000
_cell.length_c   1.000
_cell.angle_alpha   90.00
_cell.angle_beta   90.00
_cell.angle_gamma   90.00
#
_symmetry.space_group_name_H-M   'P 1'
#
loop_
_entity.id
_entity.type
_entity.pdbx_description
1 polymer ?
#
loop_
_entity_poly.entity_id
_entity_poly.type
_entity_poly.pdbx_seq_one_letter_code
_entity_poly.pdbx_strand_id
1 'polypeptide(L)'
;MFFLSIVGSGMSEKSGVVIKRGTKIVCPLCKRTIGEFIKDVESGELLGTSNIVIYGRELKSGDEMKCPHCEFPYCVDVQIGSIIGAVIHTEHGWIPEPLNNIVMTLLMPFLHEKGLWKEEWDKYLSSGNNR
;
A
#
# COMPACT_ATOMS: atom_id res chain seq x y z
N MET A 1 -8.72 9.72 13.91
CA MET A 1 -8.28 8.36 14.25
C MET A 1 -8.59 7.53 13.01
N PHE A 2 -7.58 7.16 12.21
CA PHE A 2 -7.80 6.50 10.92
C PHE A 2 -7.44 5.02 11.06
N PHE A 3 -8.38 4.14 10.74
CA PHE A 3 -8.27 2.69 10.81
C PHE A 3 -8.31 2.15 9.37
N LEU A 4 -7.27 1.42 8.96
CA LEU A 4 -7.07 0.93 7.59
C LEU A 4 -7.61 -0.50 7.44
N SER A 5 -8.81 -0.69 6.89
CA SER A 5 -9.37 -2.04 6.62
C SER A 5 -9.08 -2.50 5.19
N ILE A 6 -8.67 -3.76 4.99
CA ILE A 6 -8.59 -4.34 3.63
C ILE A 6 -10.00 -4.57 3.08
N VAL A 7 -10.28 -4.09 1.87
CA VAL A 7 -11.58 -4.28 1.21
C VAL A 7 -11.78 -5.75 0.84
N GLY A 8 -12.74 -6.40 1.50
CA GLY A 8 -13.39 -7.62 1.02
C GLY A 8 -14.66 -7.25 0.27
N SER A 9 -14.72 -7.50 -1.04
CA SER A 9 -15.96 -7.36 -1.80
C SER A 9 -17.01 -8.29 -1.21
N GLY A 10 -18.11 -7.72 -0.71
CA GLY A 10 -19.19 -8.47 -0.08
C GLY A 10 -19.88 -9.42 -1.06
N MET A 11 -19.80 -10.72 -0.79
CA MET A 11 -20.92 -11.65 -0.56
C MET A 11 -20.35 -13.09 -0.44
N SER A 12 -20.66 -13.73 0.70
CA SER A 12 -20.36 -15.12 1.10
C SER A 12 -19.09 -15.33 1.97
N GLU A 13 -19.35 -15.76 3.21
CA GLU A 13 -18.41 -16.10 4.29
C GLU A 13 -17.39 -17.16 3.89
N LYS A 14 -16.25 -16.71 3.37
CA LYS A 14 -14.97 -17.36 3.63
C LYS A 14 -14.01 -16.28 4.07
N SER A 15 -13.69 -16.27 5.37
CA SER A 15 -12.52 -15.60 5.93
C SER A 15 -11.27 -16.19 5.29
N GLY A 16 -10.98 -15.74 4.07
CA GLY A 16 -9.82 -16.13 3.31
C GLY A 16 -8.64 -15.26 3.71
N VAL A 17 -7.51 -15.90 3.96
CA VAL A 17 -6.22 -15.20 4.04
C VAL A 17 -5.99 -14.49 2.71
N VAL A 18 -5.92 -13.15 2.74
CA VAL A 18 -5.68 -12.30 1.57
C VAL A 18 -4.18 -12.06 1.39
N ILE A 19 -3.45 -11.94 2.50
CA ILE A 19 -2.00 -11.72 2.49
C ILE A 19 -1.36 -12.75 3.41
N LYS A 20 -0.38 -13.48 2.90
CA LYS A 20 0.33 -14.49 3.69
C LYS A 20 1.44 -13.85 4.52
N ARG A 21 1.73 -14.46 5.67
CA ARG A 21 2.93 -14.18 6.45
C ARG A 21 4.17 -14.32 5.57
N GLY A 22 5.10 -13.37 5.74
CA GLY A 22 6.36 -13.32 5.03
C GLY A 22 6.30 -12.59 3.68
N THR A 23 5.10 -12.23 3.18
CA THR A 23 4.96 -11.40 1.99
C THR A 23 5.69 -10.08 2.21
N LYS A 24 6.51 -9.68 1.22
CA LYS A 24 7.34 -8.48 1.31
C LYS A 24 6.57 -7.24 0.89
N ILE A 25 6.71 -6.17 1.66
CA ILE A 25 6.20 -4.83 1.32
C ILE A 25 7.28 -4.13 0.51
N VAL A 26 6.92 -3.69 -0.69
CA VAL A 26 7.85 -3.11 -1.65
C VAL A 26 7.39 -1.71 -2.00
N CYS A 27 8.29 -0.74 -1.98
CA CYS A 27 7.96 0.61 -2.41
C CYS A 27 7.61 0.61 -3.92
N PRO A 28 6.45 1.15 -4.32
CA PRO A 28 6.06 1.16 -5.74
C PRO A 28 6.95 2.08 -6.57
N LEU A 29 7.58 3.08 -5.96
CA LEU A 29 8.43 4.06 -6.65
C LEU A 29 9.90 3.61 -6.72
N CYS A 30 10.59 3.49 -5.57
CA CYS A 30 12.02 3.15 -5.55
C CYS A 30 12.33 1.65 -5.60
N LYS A 31 11.28 0.80 -5.64
CA LYS A 31 11.35 -0.67 -5.75
C LYS A 31 12.11 -1.39 -4.63
N ARG A 32 12.49 -0.69 -3.56
CA ARG A 32 13.12 -1.30 -2.38
C ARG A 32 12.10 -2.08 -1.57
N THR A 33 12.52 -3.23 -1.04
CA THR A 33 11.79 -3.92 0.03
C THR A 33 11.95 -3.12 1.31
N ILE A 34 10.83 -2.68 1.87
CA ILE A 34 10.79 -1.79 3.04
C ILE A 34 10.21 -2.47 4.28
N GLY A 35 9.65 -3.67 4.16
CA GLY A 35 9.04 -4.37 5.26
C GLY A 35 8.49 -5.72 4.87
N GLU A 36 7.75 -6.33 5.78
CA GLU A 36 7.06 -7.60 5.55
C GLU A 36 5.85 -7.78 6.46
N PHE A 37 4.99 -8.72 6.07
CA PHE A 37 3.89 -9.18 6.89
C PHE A 37 4.36 -10.22 7.91
N ILE A 38 4.15 -9.98 9.20
CA ILE A 38 4.59 -10.87 10.28
C ILE A 38 3.58 -11.97 10.63
N LYS A 39 2.35 -11.87 10.12
CA LYS A 39 1.29 -12.88 10.21
C LYS A 39 0.41 -12.87 8.95
N ASP A 40 -0.40 -13.91 8.81
CA ASP A 40 -1.44 -13.95 7.80
C ASP A 40 -2.46 -12.84 8.09
N VAL A 41 -2.94 -12.20 7.02
CA VAL A 41 -3.94 -11.12 7.09
C VAL A 41 -5.19 -11.56 6.37
N GLU A 42 -6.31 -11.50 7.09
CA GLU A 42 -7.62 -11.85 6.55
C GLU A 42 -8.31 -10.64 5.92
N SER A 43 -9.29 -10.91 5.07
CA SER A 43 -10.14 -9.88 4.49
C SER A 43 -10.86 -9.09 5.59
N GLY A 44 -10.82 -7.75 5.52
CA GLY A 44 -11.43 -6.86 6.53
C GLY A 44 -10.56 -6.60 7.76
N GLU A 45 -9.40 -7.26 7.88
CA GLU A 45 -8.48 -7.00 8.98
C GLU A 45 -7.79 -5.62 8.84
N LEU A 46 -7.49 -5.02 9.98
CA LEU A 46 -6.82 -3.73 10.06
C LEU A 46 -5.31 -3.84 9.88
N LEU A 47 -4.73 -3.09 8.96
CA LEU A 47 -3.27 -3.04 8.75
C LEU A 47 -2.59 -2.14 9.81
N GLY A 48 -1.54 -2.67 10.44
CA GLY A 48 -0.79 -1.96 11.48
C GLY A 48 0.37 -2.76 12.06
N THR A 49 0.89 -2.32 13.22
CA THR A 49 2.06 -2.96 13.89
C THR A 49 1.82 -4.41 14.31
N SER A 50 0.57 -4.85 14.37
CA SER A 50 0.20 -6.23 14.72
C SER A 50 0.35 -7.21 13.55
N ASN A 51 0.39 -6.73 12.30
CA ASN A 51 0.56 -7.56 11.11
C ASN A 51 1.70 -7.15 10.19
N ILE A 52 2.27 -5.96 10.35
CA ILE A 52 3.32 -5.43 9.49
C ILE A 52 4.52 -4.99 10.33
N VAL A 53 5.71 -5.27 9.81
CA VAL A 53 6.97 -4.63 10.24
C VAL A 53 7.56 -3.84 9.08
N ILE A 54 8.02 -2.61 9.35
CA ILE A 54 8.74 -1.76 8.41
C ILE A 54 10.19 -1.67 8.86
N TYR A 55 11.13 -1.96 7.97
CA TYR A 55 12.56 -1.95 8.26
C TYR A 55 13.05 -0.50 8.41
N GLY A 56 13.84 -0.26 9.47
CA GLY A 56 14.42 1.05 9.74
C GLY A 56 13.44 2.09 10.26
N ARG A 57 12.18 1.72 10.56
CA ARG A 57 11.18 2.62 11.16
C ARG A 57 10.21 1.87 12.08
N GLU A 58 10.00 2.40 13.27
CA GLU A 58 8.92 1.94 14.14
C GLU A 58 7.60 2.59 13.71
N LEU A 59 6.59 1.78 13.36
CA LEU A 59 5.27 2.27 13.00
C LEU A 59 4.49 2.67 14.26
N LYS A 60 3.79 3.80 14.19
CA LYS A 60 2.84 4.24 15.23
C LYS A 60 1.45 4.40 14.65
N SER A 61 0.44 4.25 15.49
CA SER A 61 -0.94 4.48 15.07
C SER A 61 -1.12 5.93 14.59
N GLY A 62 -1.62 6.09 13.36
CA GLY A 62 -1.78 7.40 12.71
C GLY A 62 -0.59 7.85 11.87
N ASP A 63 0.51 7.09 11.85
CA ASP A 63 1.61 7.35 10.92
C ASP A 63 1.17 7.16 9.47
N GLU A 64 1.63 8.05 8.60
CA GLU A 64 1.50 7.85 7.16
C GLU A 64 2.37 6.66 6.72
N MET A 65 1.76 5.75 5.95
CA MET A 65 2.41 4.56 5.39
C MET A 65 3.28 4.93 4.18
N LYS A 66 4.39 5.63 4.45
CA LYS A 66 5.36 6.15 3.47
C LYS A 66 6.69 5.42 3.53
N CYS A 67 7.30 5.23 2.37
CA CYS A 67 8.60 4.58 2.24
C CYS A 67 9.66 5.33 3.07
N PRO A 68 10.44 4.65 3.92
CA PRO A 68 11.47 5.31 4.74
C PRO A 68 12.65 5.87 3.93
N HIS A 69 12.72 5.58 2.62
CA HIS A 69 13.84 6.01 1.76
C HIS A 69 13.49 7.15 0.80
N CYS A 70 12.30 7.10 0.19
CA CYS A 70 11.88 8.11 -0.79
C CYS A 70 10.57 8.79 -0.40
N GLU A 71 10.01 8.46 0.77
CA GLU A 71 8.77 9.03 1.31
C GLU A 71 7.52 8.84 0.45
N PHE A 72 7.61 8.05 -0.63
CA PHE A 72 6.48 7.72 -1.47
C PHE A 72 5.50 6.79 -0.72
N PRO A 73 4.18 7.02 -0.80
CA PRO A 73 3.20 6.18 -0.14
C PRO A 73 3.22 4.74 -0.69
N TYR A 74 3.34 3.76 0.18
CA TYR A 74 3.25 2.33 -0.19
C TYR A 74 1.92 1.70 0.20
N CYS A 75 1.13 2.38 1.02
CA CYS A 75 -0.24 2.02 1.35
C CYS A 75 -1.09 3.29 1.27
N VAL A 76 -2.25 3.20 0.61
CA VAL A 76 -3.17 4.34 0.46
C VAL A 76 -4.60 3.92 0.74
N ASP A 77 -5.36 4.84 1.30
CA ASP A 77 -6.80 4.71 1.44
C ASP A 77 -7.46 4.90 0.07
N VAL A 78 -8.38 4.00 -0.26
CA VAL A 78 -9.24 4.08 -1.43
C VAL A 78 -10.70 4.07 -1.00
N GLN A 79 -11.46 4.99 -1.58
CA GLN A 79 -12.91 5.02 -1.46
C GLN A 79 -13.52 4.67 -2.82
N ILE A 80 -14.22 3.54 -2.89
CA ILE A 80 -14.92 3.08 -4.10
C ILE A 80 -16.41 3.03 -3.78
N GLY A 81 -17.14 4.06 -4.21
CA GLY A 81 -18.54 4.25 -3.84
C GLY A 81 -18.69 4.44 -2.32
N SER A 82 -19.44 3.55 -1.68
CA SER A 82 -19.66 3.55 -0.22
C SER A 82 -18.64 2.72 0.56
N ILE A 83 -17.69 2.06 -0.13
CA ILE A 83 -16.69 1.18 0.49
C ILE A 83 -15.41 1.98 0.71
N ILE A 84 -14.91 1.97 1.94
CA ILE A 84 -13.60 2.51 2.33
C ILE A 84 -12.70 1.33 2.64
N GLY A 85 -11.49 1.33 2.09
CA GLY A 85 -10.44 0.45 2.59
C GLY A 85 -9.06 0.84 2.07
N ALA A 86 -8.10 -0.06 2.27
CA ALA A 86 -6.70 0.20 1.99
C ALA A 86 -6.18 -0.66 0.84
N VAL A 87 -5.30 -0.09 0.03
CA VAL A 87 -4.45 -0.83 -0.91
C VAL A 87 -3.00 -0.69 -0.51
N ILE A 88 -2.28 -1.81 -0.53
CA ILE A 88 -0.85 -1.85 -0.16
C ILE A 88 -0.04 -2.50 -1.27
N HIS A 89 1.14 -1.93 -1.55
CA HIS A 89 2.04 -2.45 -2.56
C HIS A 89 3.01 -3.48 -1.96
N THR A 90 3.05 -4.66 -2.58
CA THR A 90 3.85 -5.81 -2.17
C THR A 90 4.78 -6.27 -3.29
N GLU A 91 5.56 -7.32 -3.07
CA GLU A 91 6.32 -8.00 -4.12
C GLU A 91 5.45 -8.59 -5.24
N HIS A 92 4.14 -8.76 -5.00
CA HIS A 92 3.16 -9.19 -6.01
C HIS A 92 2.41 -8.02 -6.66
N GLY A 93 2.76 -6.77 -6.34
CA GLY A 93 2.05 -5.57 -6.79
C GLY A 93 1.05 -5.05 -5.74
N TRP A 94 0.11 -4.21 -6.16
CA TRP A 94 -0.93 -3.70 -5.26
C TRP A 94 -1.95 -4.79 -4.93
N ILE A 95 -2.26 -4.89 -3.65
CA ILE A 95 -3.28 -5.78 -3.11
C ILE A 95 -4.48 -4.95 -2.65
N PRO A 96 -5.72 -5.34 -3.00
CA PRO A 96 -6.08 -6.53 -3.78
C PRO A 96 -5.73 -6.41 -5.27
N GLU A 97 -5.38 -7.55 -5.89
CA GLU A 97 -4.84 -7.65 -7.26
C GLU A 97 -5.64 -6.94 -8.36
N PRO A 98 -7.00 -6.91 -8.35
CA PRO A 98 -7.77 -6.18 -9.36
C PRO A 98 -7.44 -4.69 -9.44
N LEU A 99 -6.85 -4.12 -8.39
CA LEU A 99 -6.50 -2.71 -8.34
C LEU A 99 -5.07 -2.44 -8.85
N ASN A 100 -4.25 -3.47 -9.09
CA ASN A 100 -2.82 -3.33 -9.44
C ASN A 100 -2.56 -2.35 -10.59
N ASN A 101 -3.36 -2.41 -11.66
CA ASN A 101 -3.20 -1.55 -12.83
C ASN A 101 -3.87 -0.16 -12.67
N ILE A 102 -4.73 0.01 -11.66
CA ILE A 102 -5.54 1.22 -11.47
C ILE A 102 -4.91 2.12 -10.42
N VAL A 103 -4.33 1.57 -9.34
CA VAL A 103 -3.85 2.38 -8.21
C VAL A 103 -2.86 3.44 -8.65
N MET A 104 -1.80 3.09 -9.40
CA MET A 104 -0.80 4.08 -9.83
C MET A 104 -1.40 5.16 -10.75
N THR A 105 -2.29 4.75 -11.65
CA THR A 105 -2.97 5.65 -12.60
C THR A 105 -3.84 6.67 -11.90
N LEU A 106 -4.42 6.34 -10.74
CA LEU A 106 -5.21 7.27 -9.93
C LEU A 106 -4.35 8.04 -8.91
N LEU A 107 -3.38 7.36 -8.30
CA LEU A 107 -2.57 7.89 -7.23
C LEU A 107 -1.65 9.02 -7.71
N MET A 108 -1.01 8.88 -8.87
CA MET A 108 -0.10 9.90 -9.37
C MET A 108 -0.82 11.24 -9.66
N PRO A 109 -1.91 11.29 -10.47
CA PRO A 109 -2.66 12.53 -10.67
C PRO A 109 -3.17 13.12 -9.36
N PHE A 110 -3.69 12.29 -8.46
CA PHE A 110 -4.16 12.74 -7.15
C PHE A 110 -3.05 13.44 -6.36
N LEU A 111 -1.85 12.86 -6.29
CA LEU A 111 -0.72 13.46 -5.59
C LEU A 111 -0.30 14.80 -6.21
N HIS A 112 -0.35 14.93 -7.54
CA HIS A 112 -0.11 16.20 -8.23
C HIS A 112 -1.19 17.24 -7.92
N GLU A 113 -2.47 16.88 -8.06
CA GLU A 113 -3.61 17.78 -7.81
C GLU A 113 -3.64 18.29 -6.37
N LYS A 114 -3.19 17.49 -5.41
CA LYS A 114 -3.11 17.87 -3.99
C LYS A 114 -1.83 18.59 -3.61
N GLY A 115 -0.90 18.81 -4.55
CA GLY A 115 0.40 19.41 -4.26
C GLY A 115 1.27 18.56 -3.30
N LEU A 116 0.99 17.26 -3.22
CA LEU A 116 1.74 16.28 -2.42
C LEU A 116 2.85 15.60 -3.24
N TRP A 117 2.84 15.82 -4.55
CA TRP A 117 3.90 15.36 -5.44
C TRP A 117 5.23 16.01 -5.09
N LYS A 118 6.30 15.21 -5.05
CA LYS A 118 7.66 15.71 -4.89
C LYS A 118 8.41 15.59 -6.20
N GLU A 119 9.02 16.67 -6.67
CA GLU A 119 9.81 16.66 -7.92
C GLU A 119 10.93 15.60 -7.92
N GLU A 120 11.45 15.25 -6.73
CA GLU A 120 12.44 14.16 -6.62
C GLU A 120 11.90 12.80 -7.05
N TRP A 121 10.58 12.60 -7.05
CA TRP A 121 9.95 11.36 -7.49
C TRP A 121 10.02 11.17 -9.01
N ASP A 122 10.10 12.25 -9.78
CA ASP A 122 10.21 12.20 -11.24
C ASP A 122 11.48 11.47 -11.70
N LYS A 123 12.55 11.51 -10.87
CA LYS A 123 13.81 10.79 -11.12
C LYS A 123 13.62 9.27 -11.11
N TYR A 124 12.72 8.77 -10.27
CA TYR A 124 12.46 7.33 -10.17
C TYR A 124 11.57 6.83 -11.31
N LEU A 125 10.66 7.67 -11.80
CA LEU A 125 9.79 7.35 -12.93
C LEU A 125 10.54 7.40 -14.27
N SER A 126 11.37 8.43 -14.48
CA SER A 126 12.20 8.55 -15.68
C SER A 126 13.22 7.41 -15.82
N SER A 127 13.70 6.87 -14.69
CA SER A 127 14.60 5.71 -14.66
C SER A 127 13.90 4.38 -15.02
N GLY A 128 12.57 4.33 -14.99
CA GLY A 128 11.78 3.12 -15.23
C GLY A 128 11.47 2.83 -16.70
N ASN A 129 11.73 3.77 -17.62
CA ASN A 129 11.39 3.67 -19.05
C ASN A 129 12.50 3.07 -19.94
N ASN A 130 13.57 2.51 -19.35
CA ASN A 130 14.61 1.77 -20.08
C ASN A 130 14.47 0.24 -19.90
N ARG A 131 13.29 -0.31 -20.21
CA ARG A 131 13.11 -1.76 -20.41
C ARG A 131 12.26 -2.03 -21.63
#